data_AF-A0A834CCY1-F1
#
_entry.id   AF-A0A834CCY1-F1
#
_cell.length_a   1.000
_cell.length_b   1.000
_cell.length_c   1.000
_cell.angle_alpha   90.00
_cell.angle_beta   90.00
_cell.angle_gamma   90.00
#
_symmetry.space_group_name_H-M   'P 1'
#
loop_
_entity.id
_entity.type
_entity.pdbx_description
1 polymer ?
#
loop_
_entity_poly.entity_id
_entity_poly.type
_entity_poly.pdbx_seq_one_letter_code
_entity_poly.pdbx_strand_id
1 'polypeptide(L)' 'MSETTALGAAVAAGAAEGVDVWSLRPGHLPQLKSETFQPQINVDESEFRFSRWKKAVQKAMNWETMETSRSSEDQLE' A
#
# COMPACT_ATOMS: atom_id res chain seq x y z
N MET A 1 6.51 -13.57 9.21
CA MET A 1 6.35 -12.11 9.15
C MET A 1 7.75 -11.52 9.02
N SER A 2 8.03 -10.75 7.97
CA SER A 2 9.33 -10.08 7.81
C SER A 2 9.20 -8.65 8.32
N GLU A 3 10.03 -8.25 9.29
CA GLU A 3 10.05 -6.89 9.86
C GLU A 3 10.77 -5.89 8.94
N THR A 4 10.34 -5.84 7.66
CA THR A 4 11.04 -5.09 6.61
C THR A 4 11.05 -3.58 6.87
N THR A 5 10.01 -3.06 7.52
CA THR A 5 9.92 -1.64 7.91
C THR A 5 10.99 -1.26 8.93
N ALA A 6 11.11 -2.04 10.02
CA ALA A 6 12.11 -1.80 11.05
C ALA A 6 13.53 -2.03 10.51
N LEU A 7 13.71 -3.05 9.67
CA LEU A 7 14.96 -3.29 8.97
C LEU A 7 15.35 -2.09 8.10
N GLY A 8 14.42 -1.52 7.33
CA GLY A 8 14.68 -0.33 6.51
C GLY A 8 15.13 0.88 7.33
N ALA A 9 14.49 1.13 8.47
CA ALA A 9 14.90 2.20 9.38
C ALA A 9 16.31 1.97 9.96
N ALA A 10 16.62 0.74 10.39
CA ALA A 10 17.96 0.39 10.86
C ALA A 10 19.00 0.51 9.73
N VAL A 11 18.64 0.14 8.50
CA VAL A 11 19.50 0.24 7.31
C VAL A 11 19.89 1.67 7.01
N ALA A 12 18.91 2.58 7.05
CA ALA A 12 19.16 4.00 6.88
C ALA A 12 20.02 4.58 8.02
N ALA A 13 19.73 4.23 9.28
CA ALA A 13 20.48 4.73 10.43
C ALA A 13 21.95 4.23 10.44
N GLY A 14 22.18 2.96 10.08
CA GLY A 14 23.53 2.38 10.01
C GLY A 14 24.39 2.93 8.88
N ALA A 15 23.78 3.50 7.83
CA ALA A 15 24.47 4.11 6.70
C ALA A 15 24.60 5.64 6.81
N ALA A 16 24.15 6.24 7.91
CA ALA A 16 24.28 7.67 8.12
C ALA A 16 25.75 8.09 8.30
N GLU A 17 26.06 9.31 7.87
CA GLU A 17 27.40 9.90 7.98
C GLU A 17 27.86 9.90 9.45
N GLY A 18 29.05 9.36 9.70
CA GLY A 18 29.62 9.25 11.05
C GLY A 18 29.19 8.00 11.83
N VAL A 19 28.25 7.21 11.30
CA VAL A 19 27.97 5.84 11.78
C VAL A 19 28.69 4.84 10.87
N ASP A 20 28.45 4.91 9.56
CA ASP A 20 29.15 4.16 8.50
C ASP A 20 29.29 2.63 8.73
N VAL A 21 28.37 2.03 9.50
CA VAL A 21 28.34 0.58 9.79
C VAL A 21 27.79 -0.21 8.61
N TRP A 22 26.95 0.41 7.78
CA TRP A 22 26.36 -0.18 6.60
C TRP A 22 26.57 0.65 5.34
N SER A 23 26.78 -0.04 4.22
CA SER A 23 26.94 0.56 2.89
C SER A 23 25.72 0.26 2.04
N LEU A 24 25.04 1.31 1.58
CA LEU A 24 23.90 1.20 0.67
C LEU A 24 24.33 1.05 -0.80
N ARG A 25 25.64 0.92 -1.06
CA ARG A 25 26.15 0.69 -2.41
C ARG A 25 25.60 -0.64 -2.93
N PRO A 26 25.27 -0.73 -4.24
CA PRO A 26 24.87 -1.99 -4.85
C PRO A 26 25.88 -3.10 -4.52
N GLY A 27 25.40 -4.27 -4.10
CA GLY A 27 26.22 -5.43 -3.74
C GLY A 27 26.71 -5.51 -2.29
N HIS A 28 26.53 -4.47 -1.47
CA HIS A 28 26.87 -4.49 -0.03
C HIS A 28 25.67 -4.71 0.90
N LEU A 29 24.46 -4.71 0.35
CA LEU A 29 23.24 -4.97 1.11
C LEU A 29 23.13 -6.46 1.44
N PRO A 30 22.58 -6.81 2.63
CA PRO A 30 22.36 -8.19 3.00
C PRO A 30 21.44 -8.89 1.98
N GLN A 31 21.78 -10.14 1.63
CA GLN A 31 20.88 -10.96 0.83
C GLN A 31 19.62 -11.25 1.63
N LEU A 32 18.52 -10.64 1.21
CA LEU A 32 17.21 -10.90 1.78
C LEU A 32 16.65 -12.19 1.18
N LYS A 33 16.12 -13.05 2.04
CA LYS A 33 15.33 -14.20 1.58
C LYS A 33 14.06 -13.66 0.94
N SER A 34 13.95 -13.84 -0.37
CA SER A 34 12.75 -13.51 -1.13
C SER A 34 12.15 -14.77 -1.73
N GLU A 35 10.83 -14.88 -1.65
CA GLU A 35 10.08 -15.90 -2.36
C GLU A 35 9.54 -15.30 -3.66
N THR A 36 9.61 -16.07 -4.75
CA THR A 36 9.07 -15.66 -6.04
C THR A 36 7.80 -16.47 -6.31
N PHE A 37 6.68 -15.77 -6.49
CA PHE A 37 5.40 -16.37 -6.84
C PHE A 37 5.12 -16.18 -8.33
N GLN A 38 4.54 -17.21 -8.95
CA GLN A 38 4.15 -17.18 -10.36
C GLN A 38 2.63 -17.29 -10.49
N PRO A 39 2.00 -16.63 -11.47
CA PRO A 39 0.56 -16.76 -11.70
C PRO A 39 0.14 -18.23 -11.84
N GLN A 40 -0.85 -18.65 -11.05
CA GLN A 40 -1.39 -20.02 -11.09
C GLN A 40 -2.75 -20.09 -11.78
N ILE A 41 -3.33 -18.94 -12.14
CA ILE A 41 -4.61 -18.84 -12.83
C ILE A 41 -4.41 -18.28 -14.23
N ASN A 42 -5.36 -18.57 -15.13
CA ASN A 42 -5.34 -18.01 -16.47
C ASN A 42 -5.67 -16.50 -16.44
N VAL A 43 -5.32 -15.81 -17.53
CA VAL A 43 -5.49 -14.37 -17.66
C VAL A 43 -6.98 -13.99 -17.66
N ASP A 44 -7.81 -14.73 -18.39
CA ASP A 44 -9.24 -14.45 -18.52
C ASP A 44 -9.96 -14.50 -17.15
N GLU A 45 -9.61 -15.46 -16.29
CA GLU A 45 -10.15 -15.61 -14.95
C GLU A 45 -9.70 -14.46 -14.04
N SER A 46 -8.42 -14.06 -14.13
CA SER A 46 -7.89 -12.90 -13.42
C SER A 46 -8.66 -11.63 -13.80
N GLU A 47 -8.85 -11.39 -15.09
CA GLU A 47 -9.58 -10.23 -15.62
C GLU A 47 -11.05 -10.25 -15.20
N PHE A 48 -11.70 -11.42 -15.26
CA PHE A 48 -13.06 -11.59 -14.79
C PHE A 48 -13.20 -11.24 -13.30
N ARG A 49 -12.32 -11.78 -12.45
CA ARG A 49 -12.29 -11.49 -11.00
C ARG A 49 -12.05 -10.00 -10.74
N PHE A 50 -11.11 -9.39 -11.46
CA PHE A 50 -10.80 -7.97 -11.32
C PHE A 50 -11.95 -7.07 -11.78
N SER A 51 -12.63 -7.42 -12.87
CA SER A 51 -13.81 -6.68 -13.36
C SER A 51 -14.95 -6.65 -12.33
N ARG A 52 -15.17 -7.79 -11.65
CA ARG A 52 -16.16 -7.91 -10.58
C ARG A 52 -15.76 -7.10 -9.34
N TRP A 53 -14.48 -7.13 -8.96
CA TRP A 53 -13.97 -6.28 -7.88
C TRP A 53 -14.18 -4.79 -8.19
N LYS A 54 -13.84 -4.32 -9.40
CA LYS A 54 -14.07 -2.92 -9.81
C LYS A 54 -15.54 -2.51 -9.67
N LYS A 55 -16.45 -3.38 -10.10
CA LYS A 55 -17.90 -3.15 -9.96
C LYS A 55 -18.33 -3.04 -8.49
N ALA A 56 -17.74 -3.85 -7.60
CA ALA A 56 -18.01 -3.76 -6.17
C ALA A 56 -17.46 -2.45 -5.57
N VAL A 57 -16.25 -2.04 -5.95
CA VAL A 57 -15.65 -0.77 -5.52
C VAL A 57 -16.53 0.41 -5.95
N GLN A 58 -16.99 0.44 -7.21
CA GLN A 58 -17.90 1.48 -7.70
C GLN A 58 -19.19 1.57 -6.88
N LYS A 59 -19.76 0.43 -6.46
CA LYS A 59 -20.96 0.38 -5.62
C LYS A 59 -20.74 0.86 -4.18
N ALA A 60 -19.50 0.80 -3.69
CA ALA A 60 -19.15 1.26 -2.35
C ALA A 60 -18.85 2.77 -2.31
N MET A 61 -18.75 3.44 -3.45
CA MET A 61 -18.56 4.90 -3.52
C MET A 61 -19.86 5.64 -3.18
N ASN A 62 -19.73 6.87 -2.70
CA ASN A 62 -20.86 7.76 -2.38
C ASN A 62 -21.85 7.14 -1.37
N TRP A 63 -21.35 6.32 -0.45
CA TRP A 63 -22.16 5.75 0.63
C TRP A 63 -22.72 6.85 1.54
N GLU A 64 -21.92 7.89 1.81
CA GLU A 64 -22.37 9.10 2.48
C GLU A 64 -22.92 10.09 1.44
N THR A 65 -24.16 10.52 1.63
CA THR A 65 -24.80 11.55 0.80
C THR A 65 -24.45 12.95 1.32
N MET A 66 -24.38 13.95 0.44
CA MET A 66 -24.12 15.37 0.79
C MET A 66 -25.28 16.03 1.58
N GLU A 67 -26.11 15.27 2.30
CA GLU A 67 -27.20 15.81 3.12
C GLU A 67 -26.78 16.13 4.56
N THR A 68 -25.56 15.78 4.97
CA THR A 68 -25.03 16.11 6.30
C THR A 68 -24.66 17.60 6.48
N SER A 69 -24.94 18.48 5.50
CA SER A 69 -24.63 19.92 5.58
C SER A 69 -25.75 20.87 5.14
N ARG A 70 -27.03 20.50 5.29
CA ARG A 70 -28.17 21.42 5.07
C ARG A 70 -29.04 21.72 6.29
N SER A 71 -28.72 21.18 7.45
CA SER A 71 -29.52 21.34 8.67
C SER A 71 -29.12 22.53 9.55
N SER A 72 -28.40 23.53 9.03
CA SER A 72 -27.98 24.73 9.79
C SER A 72 -28.30 26.09 9.15
N GLU A 73 -28.99 26.15 8.01
CA GLU A 73 -29.33 27.42 7.34
C GLU A 73 -30.83 27.78 7.30
N ASP A 74 -31.74 26.86 7.65
CA ASP A 74 -33.20 27.12 7.66
C ASP A 74 -33.76 27.68 8.99
N GLN A 75 -32.94 28.34 9.83
CA GLN A 75 -33.41 28.99 11.07
C GLN A 75 -33.28 30.53 11.08
N LEU A 76 -33.02 31.17 9.94
CA LEU A 76 -32.94 32.62 9.84
C LEU A 76 -33.64 33.16 8.58
N GLU A 77 -34.95 32.95 8.46
CA GLU A 77 -35.87 33.88 7.75
C GLU A 77 -37.23 33.92 8.44
#